data_AF-A0A3N1NJA7-F1
#
_entry.id   AF-A0A3N1NJA7-F1
#
_cell.length_a   1.000
_cell.length_b   1.000
_cell.length_c   1.000
_cell.angle_alpha   90.00
_cell.angle_beta   90.00
_cell.angle_gamma   90.00
#
_symmetry.space_group_name_H-M   'P 1'
#
loop_
_entity.id
_entity.type
_entity.pdbx_description
1 polymer ?
#
loop_
_entity_poly.entity_id
_entity_poly.type
_entity_poly.pdbx_seq_one_letter_code
_entity_poly.pdbx_strand_id
1 'polypeptide(L)' 'MEYLSMTSPEWETMWDQLAEDRLNQGDPICEFAGQAWEYMGSTKDHHHFRHPCHPATEKTEYIYLERAGVALAWAV' A
#
# COMPACT_ATOMS: atom_id res chain seq x y z
N MET A 1 -2.66 -14.89 5.23
CA MET A 1 -2.20 -13.49 5.32
C MET A 1 -0.81 -13.57 5.94
N GLU A 2 0.18 -13.09 5.21
CA GLU A 2 1.59 -13.14 5.60
C GLU A 2 2.06 -11.72 5.89
N TYR A 3 2.92 -11.57 6.88
CA TYR A 3 3.54 -10.28 7.20
C TYR A 3 4.92 -10.27 6.58
N LEU A 4 5.16 -9.31 5.67
CA LEU A 4 6.51 -9.06 5.19
C LEU A 4 7.36 -8.50 6.33
N SER A 5 8.60 -8.96 6.38
CA SER A 5 9.58 -8.38 7.29
C SER A 5 9.99 -7.01 6.77
N MET A 6 10.20 -6.05 7.67
CA MET A 6 10.69 -4.70 7.30
C MET A 6 12.07 -4.73 6.61
N THR A 7 12.79 -5.85 6.72
CA THR A 7 14.07 -6.08 6.06
C THR A 7 13.94 -6.64 4.65
N SER A 8 12.73 -6.98 4.21
CA SER A 8 12.50 -7.46 2.85
C SER A 8 12.57 -6.29 1.88
N PRO A 9 13.27 -6.40 0.74
CA PRO A 9 13.31 -5.34 -0.27
C PRO A 9 11.93 -5.02 -0.84
N GLU A 10 11.00 -5.99 -0.82
CA GLU A 10 9.59 -5.77 -1.15
C GLU A 10 8.90 -4.77 -0.22
N TRP A 11 9.39 -4.60 1.02
CA TRP A 11 8.82 -3.65 1.99
C TRP A 11 8.99 -2.21 1.50
N GLU A 12 10.19 -1.83 1.07
CA GLU A 12 10.42 -0.47 0.57
C GLU A 12 9.64 -0.22 -0.73
N THR A 13 9.65 -1.19 -1.65
CA THR A 13 8.92 -1.10 -2.93
C THR A 13 7.41 -0.96 -2.75
N MET A 14 6.79 -1.66 -1.79
CA MET A 14 5.34 -1.54 -1.58
C MET A 14 4.96 -0.17 -1.02
N TRP A 15 5.79 0.45 -0.16
CA TRP A 15 5.53 1.80 0.33
C TRP A 15 5.75 2.86 -0.74
N ASP A 16 6.73 2.65 -1.63
CA ASP A 16 6.95 3.51 -2.80
C ASP A 16 5.75 3.47 -3.77
N GLN A 17 5.26 2.27 -4.10
CA GLN A 17 4.04 2.10 -4.91
C GLN A 17 2.81 2.73 -4.24
N LEU A 18 2.71 2.64 -2.90
CA LEU A 18 1.64 3.30 -2.17
C LEU A 18 1.69 4.82 -2.36
N ALA A 19 2.88 5.41 -2.30
CA ALA A 19 3.10 6.83 -2.54
C ALA A 19 2.68 7.25 -3.96
N GLU A 20 3.03 6.43 -4.95
CA GLU A 20 2.68 6.65 -6.36
C GLU A 20 1.17 6.54 -6.64
N ASP A 21 0.39 5.97 -5.72
CA ASP A 21 -1.05 5.89 -5.88
C ASP A 21 -1.66 7.30 -6.05
N ARG A 22 -2.61 7.40 -6.97
CA ARG A 22 -3.28 8.67 -7.30
C ARG A 22 -3.94 9.32 -6.09
N LEU A 23 -4.38 8.51 -5.13
CA LEU A 23 -5.02 8.97 -3.91
C LEU A 23 -4.02 9.71 -3.01
N ASN A 24 -2.77 9.22 -2.94
CA ASN A 24 -1.70 9.77 -2.12
C ASN A 24 -0.95 10.94 -2.77
N GLN A 25 -1.11 11.15 -4.08
CA GLN A 25 -0.47 12.25 -4.81
C GLN A 25 1.07 12.29 -4.68
N GLY A 26 1.72 11.15 -4.46
CA GLY A 26 3.16 11.08 -4.22
C GLY A 26 3.56 11.13 -2.75
N ASP A 27 2.60 11.17 -1.80
CA ASP A 27 2.91 11.17 -0.35
C ASP A 27 2.88 9.74 0.22
N PRO A 28 4.04 9.14 0.57
CA PRO A 28 4.11 7.77 1.06
C PRO A 28 3.45 7.57 2.44
N ILE A 29 3.34 8.63 3.23
CA ILE A 29 2.87 8.54 4.62
C ILE A 29 1.38 8.89 4.69
N CYS A 30 0.97 9.90 3.91
CA CYS A 30 -0.37 10.46 3.85
C CYS A 30 -0.95 10.71 5.25
N GLU A 31 -0.21 11.40 6.12
CA GLU A 31 -0.67 11.65 7.49
C GLU A 31 -1.86 12.62 7.50
N PHE A 32 -2.99 12.17 8.05
CA PHE A 32 -4.18 13.00 8.23
C PHE A 32 -4.84 12.76 9.59
N ALA A 33 -5.11 13.84 10.31
CA ALA A 33 -5.72 13.82 11.64
C ALA A 33 -4.98 12.91 12.65
N GLY A 34 -3.65 12.80 12.54
CA GLY A 34 -2.84 11.90 13.38
C GLY A 34 -3.03 10.42 13.07
N GLN A 35 -3.50 10.11 11.86
CA GLN A 35 -3.59 8.77 11.31
C GLN A 35 -2.79 8.70 10.00
N ALA A 36 -2.29 7.53 9.65
CA ALA A 36 -1.53 7.29 8.43
C ALA A 36 -1.91 5.92 7.85
N TRP A 37 -1.29 5.55 6.74
CA TRP A 37 -1.47 4.21 6.18
C TRP A 37 -0.98 3.12 7.12
N GLU A 38 -1.85 2.16 7.38
CA GLU A 38 -1.57 0.96 8.17
C GLU A 38 -1.39 -0.23 7.24
N TYR A 39 -0.25 -0.91 7.36
CA TYR A 39 0.01 -2.16 6.67
C TYR A 39 -0.73 -3.31 7.38
N MET A 40 -1.74 -3.86 6.72
CA MET A 40 -2.58 -4.93 7.27
C MET A 40 -2.00 -6.33 7.02
N GLY A 41 -1.02 -6.42 6.12
CA GLY A 41 -0.40 -7.68 5.72
C GLY A 41 -0.39 -7.83 4.21
N SER A 42 0.06 -8.99 3.75
CA SER A 42 0.10 -9.33 2.34
C SER A 42 -0.48 -10.70 2.09
N THR A 43 -1.05 -10.83 0.91
CA THR A 43 -1.45 -12.11 0.32
C THR A 43 -0.39 -12.54 -0.68
N LYS A 44 -0.64 -13.64 -1.37
CA LYS A 44 0.24 -14.15 -2.41
C LYS A 44 0.35 -13.17 -3.59
N ASP A 45 -0.69 -12.38 -3.81
CA ASP A 45 -0.80 -11.53 -5.00
C ASP A 45 -0.82 -10.03 -4.68
N HIS A 46 -1.30 -9.63 -3.48
CA HIS A 46 -1.49 -8.22 -3.13
C HIS A 46 -0.99 -7.86 -1.73
N HIS A 47 -0.50 -6.64 -1.56
CA HIS A 47 -0.28 -5.98 -0.27
C HIS A 47 -1.52 -5.20 0.11
N HIS A 48 -1.94 -5.31 1.38
CA HIS A 48 -3.14 -4.69 1.89
C HIS A 48 -2.79 -3.53 2.80
N PHE A 49 -3.26 -2.34 2.43
CA PHE A 49 -3.12 -1.12 3.19
C PHE A 49 -4.47 -0.55 3.54
N ARG A 50 -4.56 0.05 4.73
CA ARG A 50 -5.76 0.71 5.21
C ARG A 50 -5.40 2.10 5.73
N HIS A 51 -6.13 3.10 5.27
CA HIS A 51 -6.09 4.43 5.84
C HIS A 51 -7.39 4.68 6.59
N PRO A 52 -7.40 4.89 7.91
CA PRO A 52 -8.64 5.05 8.67
C PRO A 52 -9.40 6.35 8.34
N CYS A 53 -8.71 7.42 7.96
CA CYS A 53 -9.32 8.69 7.56
C CYS A 53 -8.47 9.41 6.51
N HIS A 54 -8.68 9.14 5.22
CA HIS A 54 -7.83 9.70 4.17
C HIS A 54 -8.13 11.19 3.93
N PRO A 55 -7.14 12.09 3.76
CA PRO A 55 -7.36 13.53 3.60
C PRO A 55 -8.25 13.90 2.41
N ALA A 56 -8.17 13.12 1.33
CA ALA A 56 -8.94 13.38 0.11
C ALA A 56 -10.40 12.94 0.18
N THR A 57 -10.72 11.89 0.96
CA THR A 57 -12.07 11.28 0.99
C THR A 57 -12.75 11.41 2.35
N GLU A 58 -12.01 11.84 3.38
CA GLU A 58 -12.41 11.97 4.79
C GLU A 58 -13.06 10.70 5.36
N LYS A 59 -12.68 9.55 4.79
CA LYS A 59 -13.24 8.23 5.10
C LYS A 59 -12.14 7.21 5.20
N THR A 60 -12.51 6.03 5.71
CA THR A 60 -11.60 4.88 5.68
C THR A 60 -11.42 4.39 4.26
N GLU A 61 -10.18 4.37 3.79
CA GLU A 61 -9.81 3.91 2.47
C GLU A 61 -8.95 2.65 2.54
N TYR A 62 -9.06 1.81 1.52
CA TYR A 62 -8.31 0.56 1.39
C TYR A 62 -7.59 0.54 0.05
N ILE A 63 -6.28 0.34 0.07
CA ILE A 63 -5.48 0.18 -1.13
C ILE A 63 -4.91 -1.23 -1.17
N TYR A 64 -4.94 -1.80 -2.37
CA TYR A 64 -4.42 -3.12 -2.68
C TYR A 64 -3.33 -2.95 -3.73
N LEU A 65 -2.08 -3.15 -3.36
CA LEU A 65 -0.94 -3.03 -4.28
C LEU A 65 -0.54 -4.41 -4.76
N GLU A 66 -0.33 -4.58 -6.06
CA GLU A 66 0.12 -5.85 -6.62
C GLU A 66 1.57 -6.15 -6.22
N ARG A 67 1.87 -7.41 -5.90
CA ARG A 67 3.25 -7.82 -5.67
C ARG A 67 4.02 -7.80 -6.99
N ALA A 68 5.27 -7.34 -6.95
CA ALA A 68 6.13 -7.14 -8.13
C ALA A 68 6.41 -8.40 -9.00
N GLY A 69 5.88 -9.58 -8.63
CA GLY A 69 5.95 -10.80 -9.44
C GLY A 69 4.64 -11.21 -10.14
N VAL A 70 3.50 -10.61 -9.81
CA VAL A 70 2.18 -11.01 -10.36
C VAL A 70 1.81 -10.21 -11.61
N ALA A 71 2.19 -8.93 -11.66
CA ALA A 71 1.91 -8.05 -12.80
C ALA A 71 2.62 -8.46 -14.12
N LEU A 72 3.58 -9.39 -14.08
CA LEU A 72 4.24 -9.92 -15.29
C LEU A 72 3.53 -11.18 -15.86
N ALA A 73 2.52 -11.72 -15.19
CA ALA A 73 1.86 -12.95 -15.61
C ALA A 73 0.75 -12.75 -16.66
N TRP A 74 0.30 -11.52 -16.91
CA TRP A 74 -0.77 -11.23 -17.89
C TRP A 74 -0.26 -10.74 -19.25
N ALA A 75 1.06 -10.59 -19.43
CA ALA A 75 1.69 -10.08 -20.65
C ALA A 75 2.39 -11.17 -21.50
N VAL A 76 1.85 -12.40 -21.53
CA VAL A 76 2.31 -13.50 -22.40
C VAL A 76 1.22 -14.00 -23.34
#